data_AF-D7UW18-F1
#
_entry.id   AF-D7UW18-F1
#
_cell.length_a   1.000
_cell.length_b   1.000
_cell.length_c   1.000
_cell.angle_alpha   90.00
_cell.angle_beta   90.00
_cell.angle_gamma   90.00
#
_symmetry.space_group_name_H-M   'P 1'
#
loop_
_entity.id
_entity.type
_entity.pdbx_description
1 polymer ?
#
loop_
_entity_poly.entity_id
_entity_poly.type
_entity_poly.pdbx_seq_one_letter_code
_entity_poly.pdbx_strand_id
1 'polypeptide(L)'
;MKKISSIVVILLMSLSLVACGNGGETKSAPEKEKNEKVTIYVTRHGKTMFNQVHRAQGWSDTPLTKDGRDVASDLGKGLKKKENRF
;
A
#
# COMPACT_ATOMS: atom_id res chain seq x y z
N MET A 1 -44.45 47.52 30.42
CA MET A 1 -42.96 47.55 30.52
C MET A 1 -42.34 46.16 30.70
N LYS A 2 -42.81 45.32 31.63
CA LYS A 2 -42.26 43.97 31.87
C LYS A 2 -42.42 42.99 30.68
N LYS A 3 -43.56 43.02 29.98
CA LYS A 3 -43.80 42.13 28.82
C LYS A 3 -43.00 42.51 27.57
N ILE A 4 -42.76 43.79 27.36
CA ILE A 4 -41.96 44.31 26.23
C ILE A 4 -40.47 44.02 26.49
N SER A 5 -40.01 44.18 27.73
CA SER A 5 -38.66 43.78 28.15
C SER A 5 -38.42 42.28 27.97
N SER A 6 -39.38 41.41 28.33
CA SER A 6 -39.28 39.96 28.04
C SER A 6 -39.23 39.63 26.54
N ILE A 7 -40.01 40.32 25.71
CA ILE A 7 -40.01 40.09 24.25
C ILE A 7 -38.67 40.53 23.63
N VAL A 8 -38.11 41.67 24.08
CA VAL A 8 -36.81 42.16 23.61
C VAL A 8 -35.67 41.23 24.04
N VAL A 9 -35.73 40.66 25.25
CA VAL A 9 -34.75 39.67 25.72
C VAL A 9 -34.84 38.35 24.94
N ILE A 10 -36.05 37.88 24.61
CA ILE A 10 -36.26 36.68 23.79
C ILE A 10 -35.79 36.89 22.34
N LEU A 11 -35.99 38.09 21.79
CA LEU A 11 -35.55 38.45 20.44
C LEU A 11 -34.01 38.61 20.37
N LEU A 12 -33.38 39.16 21.41
CA LEU A 12 -31.91 39.25 21.52
C LEU A 12 -31.26 37.86 21.72
N MET A 13 -31.92 36.96 22.44
CA MET A 13 -31.41 35.61 22.73
C MET A 13 -31.56 34.66 21.54
N SER A 14 -32.54 34.87 20.67
CA SER A 14 -32.67 34.14 19.39
C SER A 14 -31.68 34.63 18.33
N LEU A 15 -31.27 35.90 18.37
CA LEU A 15 -30.24 36.45 17.48
C LEU A 15 -28.83 35.87 17.77
N SER A 16 -28.58 35.40 18.99
CA SER A 16 -27.32 34.75 19.40
C SER A 16 -27.17 33.30 18.92
N LEU A 17 -28.25 32.62 18.54
CA LEU A 17 -28.25 31.22 18.09
C LEU A 17 -27.87 31.05 16.61
N VAL A 18 -27.84 32.13 15.82
CA VAL A 18 -27.46 32.10 14.40
C VAL A 18 -25.94 32.29 14.21
N ALA A 19 -25.17 32.59 15.26
CA ALA A 19 -23.74 32.89 15.18
C ALA A 19 -22.80 31.67 15.36
N CYS A 20 -23.30 30.43 15.35
CA CYS A 20 -22.48 29.22 15.26
C CYS A 20 -22.61 28.58 13.88
N GLY A 21 -22.17 29.30 12.86
CA GLY A 21 -22.15 28.85 11.46
C GLY A 21 -20.80 29.09 10.83
N ASN A 22 -19.71 28.68 11.49
CA ASN A 22 -18.44 28.33 10.83
C ASN A 22 -17.55 27.53 11.79
N GLY A 23 -18.12 26.48 12.38
CA GLY A 23 -17.33 25.30 12.72
C GLY A 23 -17.03 24.60 11.42
N GLY A 24 -16.00 25.07 10.71
CA GLY A 24 -15.43 24.32 9.61
C GLY A 24 -15.00 22.98 10.18
N GLU A 25 -15.82 21.95 9.97
CA GLU A 25 -15.31 20.60 9.92
C GLU A 25 -14.16 20.66 8.90
N THR A 26 -12.94 20.61 9.41
CA THR A 26 -11.89 19.95 8.66
C THR A 26 -12.40 18.53 8.50
N LYS A 27 -13.18 18.32 7.43
CA LYS A 27 -13.29 17.02 6.80
C LYS A 27 -11.84 16.73 6.43
N SER A 28 -11.12 16.08 7.34
CA SER A 28 -9.98 15.29 6.98
C SER A 28 -10.48 14.48 5.81
N ALA A 29 -9.98 14.83 4.62
CA ALA A 29 -10.22 14.05 3.42
C ALA A 29 -10.05 12.58 3.82
N PRO A 30 -10.92 11.66 3.36
CA PRO A 30 -10.76 10.26 3.69
C PRO A 30 -9.32 9.90 3.36
N GLU A 31 -8.51 9.68 4.41
CA GLU A 31 -7.13 9.28 4.28
C GLU A 31 -7.26 7.92 3.61
N LYS A 32 -6.94 7.87 2.32
CA LYS A 32 -7.01 6.63 1.55
C LYS A 32 -6.04 5.70 2.23
N GLU A 33 -6.58 4.79 3.04
CA GLU A 33 -5.82 3.71 3.64
C GLU A 33 -5.24 2.90 2.49
N LYS A 34 -3.98 3.18 2.18
CA LYS A 34 -3.23 2.56 1.10
C LYS A 34 -2.96 1.12 1.53
N ASN A 35 -3.89 0.24 1.24
CA ASN A 35 -3.64 -1.20 1.25
C ASN A 35 -2.77 -1.55 0.04
N GLU A 36 -1.48 -1.17 0.09
CA GLU A 36 -0.51 -1.53 -0.94
C GLU A 36 -0.21 -3.03 -0.84
N LYS A 37 -0.66 -3.77 -1.86
CA LYS A 37 -0.48 -5.22 -1.94
C LYS A 37 0.97 -5.56 -2.24
N VAL A 38 1.64 -6.19 -1.28
CA VAL A 38 2.98 -6.76 -1.48
C VAL A 38 2.87 -8.07 -2.25
N THR A 39 3.65 -8.21 -3.32
CA THR A 39 3.77 -9.48 -4.09
C THR A 39 5.19 -10.00 -3.98
N ILE A 40 5.37 -11.21 -3.45
CA ILE A 40 6.68 -11.83 -3.25
C ILE A 40 6.90 -12.91 -4.30
N TYR A 41 8.02 -12.82 -5.04
CA TYR A 41 8.45 -13.83 -5.99
C TYR A 41 9.67 -14.59 -5.45
N VAL A 42 9.44 -15.77 -4.89
CA VAL A 42 10.52 -16.65 -4.43
C VAL A 42 10.91 -17.59 -5.56
N THR A 43 12.18 -17.58 -5.96
CA THR A 43 12.68 -18.41 -7.06
C THR A 43 13.89 -19.22 -6.62
N ARG A 44 13.93 -20.50 -7.01
CA ARG A 44 15.13 -21.35 -6.89
C ARG A 44 16.14 -20.98 -7.98
N HIS A 45 17.43 -20.98 -7.64
CA HIS A 45 18.51 -20.82 -8.62
C HIS A 45 18.55 -21.98 -9.64
N GLY A 46 19.24 -21.77 -10.76
CA GLY A 46 19.47 -22.80 -11.77
C GLY A 46 20.38 -23.93 -11.29
N LYS A 47 20.51 -24.99 -12.09
CA LYS A 47 21.35 -26.15 -11.76
C LYS A 47 22.83 -25.78 -11.61
N THR A 48 23.44 -26.11 -10.47
CA THR A 48 24.87 -25.89 -10.19
C THR A 48 25.73 -27.12 -10.50
N MET A 49 27.05 -26.96 -10.49
CA MET A 49 27.99 -28.08 -10.61
C MET A 49 27.80 -29.16 -9.52
N PHE A 50 27.51 -28.78 -8.28
CA PHE A 50 27.26 -29.77 -7.22
C PHE A 50 25.92 -30.48 -7.38
N ASN A 51 24.88 -29.81 -7.88
CA ASN A 51 23.64 -30.49 -8.25
C ASN A 51 23.87 -31.52 -9.37
N GLN A 52 24.74 -31.21 -10.36
CA GLN A 52 25.10 -32.12 -11.46
C GLN A 52 25.70 -33.43 -10.97
N VAL A 53 26.54 -33.37 -9.93
CA VAL A 53 27.19 -34.55 -9.34
C VAL A 53 26.49 -35.08 -8.09
N HIS A 54 25.22 -34.69 -7.89
CA HIS A 54 24.38 -35.13 -6.77
C HIS A 54 24.98 -34.90 -5.38
N ARG A 55 25.72 -33.80 -5.21
CA ARG A 55 26.26 -33.39 -3.91
C ARG A 55 25.34 -32.39 -3.23
N ALA A 56 25.20 -32.53 -1.91
CA ALA A 56 24.55 -31.53 -1.09
C ALA A 56 25.35 -30.21 -1.16
N GLN A 57 24.64 -29.11 -1.38
CA GLN A 57 25.22 -27.77 -1.42
C GLN A 57 24.52 -26.95 -0.33
N GLY A 58 25.20 -26.81 0.81
CA GLY A 58 24.77 -25.94 1.90
C GLY A 58 25.28 -24.52 1.68
N TRP A 59 26.23 -24.08 2.52
CA TRP A 59 26.90 -22.78 2.41
C TRP A 59 27.99 -22.73 1.32
N SER A 60 28.24 -23.84 0.64
CA SER A 60 29.18 -23.87 -0.48
C SER A 60 28.59 -23.15 -1.69
N ASP A 61 29.40 -22.34 -2.37
CA ASP A 61 29.03 -21.69 -3.62
C ASP A 61 29.68 -22.41 -4.80
N THR A 62 28.87 -22.82 -5.78
CA THR A 62 29.36 -23.47 -7.00
C THR A 62 28.63 -22.91 -8.21
N PRO A 63 29.35 -22.73 -9.33
CA PRO A 63 28.79 -22.03 -10.47
C PRO A 63 27.62 -22.81 -11.08
N LEU A 64 26.73 -22.05 -11.72
CA LEU A 64 25.69 -22.61 -12.57
C LEU A 64 26.32 -23.38 -13.74
N THR A 65 25.75 -24.54 -14.03
CA THR A 65 25.97 -25.26 -15.29
C THR A 65 25.48 -24.43 -16.47
N LYS A 66 25.82 -24.82 -17.70
CA LYS A 66 25.27 -24.18 -18.90
C LYS A 66 23.74 -24.21 -18.89
N ASP A 67 23.16 -25.38 -18.65
CA ASP A 67 21.71 -25.56 -18.55
C ASP A 67 21.09 -24.71 -17.43
N GLY A 68 21.79 -24.60 -16.29
CA GLY A 68 21.36 -23.73 -15.18
C GLY A 68 21.28 -22.26 -15.57
N ARG A 69 22.20 -21.76 -16.40
CA ARG A 69 22.17 -20.39 -16.92
C ARG A 69 21.06 -20.19 -17.96
N ASP A 70 20.86 -21.17 -18.83
CA ASP A 70 19.82 -21.13 -19.86
C ASP A 70 18.42 -21.04 -19.20
N VAL A 71 18.16 -21.84 -18.16
CA VAL A 71 16.93 -21.78 -17.35
C VAL A 71 16.77 -20.42 -16.65
N ALA A 72 17.85 -19.87 -16.07
CA ALA A 72 17.79 -18.56 -15.43
C ALA A 72 17.46 -17.43 -16.44
N SER A 73 17.98 -17.54 -17.68
CA SER A 73 17.64 -16.61 -18.76
C SER A 73 16.16 -16.68 -19.14
N ASP A 74 15.62 -17.89 -19.28
CA ASP A 74 14.21 -18.10 -19.65
C ASP A 74 13.25 -17.63 -18.57
N LEU A 75 13.59 -17.84 -17.30
CA LEU A 75 12.87 -17.25 -16.17
C LEU A 75 12.82 -15.72 -16.29
N GLY A 76 13.96 -15.07 -16.57
CA GLY A 76 14.04 -13.62 -16.74
C GLY A 76 13.11 -13.13 -17.87
N LYS A 77 13.10 -13.82 -19.02
CA LYS A 77 12.18 -13.52 -20.14
C LYS A 77 10.71 -13.67 -19.71
N GLY A 78 10.39 -14.72 -18.97
CA GLY A 78 9.04 -15.00 -18.47
C GLY A 78 8.53 -13.96 -17.47
N LEU A 79 9.39 -13.51 -16.56
CA LEU A 79 9.07 -12.48 -15.57
C LEU A 79 8.90 -11.11 -16.22
N LYS A 80 9.74 -10.74 -17.19
CA LYS A 80 9.57 -9.51 -17.97
C LYS A 80 8.19 -9.45 -18.66
N LYS A 81 7.73 -10.59 -19.21
CA LYS A 81 6.38 -10.69 -19.79
C LYS A 81 5.26 -10.49 -18.76
N LYS A 82 5.48 -10.83 -17.49
CA LYS A 82 4.49 -10.62 -16.41
C LYS A 82 4.46 -9.18 -15.93
N GLU A 83 5.58 -8.48 -15.88
CA GLU A 83 5.64 -7.07 -15.47
C GLU A 83 4.80 -6.17 -16.39
N ASN A 84 4.73 -6.49 -17.68
CA ASN A 84 3.83 -5.82 -18.64
C ASN A 84 2.32 -6.16 -18.47
N ARG A 85 1.91 -6.92 -17.46
CA ARG A 85 0.51 -7.33 -17.22
C ARG A 85 -0.06 -6.83 -15.88
N PHE A 86 0.62 -5.90 -15.23
CA PHE A 86 0.17 -5.20 -14.03
C PHE A 86 0.14 -3.70 -14.30
#